data_AF-A0A1G8ULT9-F1
#
_entry.id   AF-A0A1G8ULT9-F1
#
_cell.length_a   1.000
_cell.length_b   1.000
_cell.length_c   1.000
_cell.angle_alpha   90.00
_cell.angle_beta   90.00
_cell.angle_gamma   90.00
#
_symmetry.space_group_name_H-M   'P 1'
#
loop_
_entity.id
_entity.type
_entity.pdbx_description
1 polymer ?
#
loop_
_entity_poly.entity_id
_entity_poly.type
_entity_poly.pdbx_seq_one_letter_code
_entity_poly.pdbx_strand_id
1 'polypeptide(L)'
;MAVIFICFAVNITAVEWLFIITAIFLVLITEILNSAIEYTVDLVTGDYHILARYAKDIAAAAVLFSSLYAVIAGMIILLPYFV
;
A
#
# COMPACT_ATOMS: atom_id res chain seq x y z
N MET A 1 2.97 1.42 11.50
CA MET A 1 2.74 1.17 12.95
C MET A 1 2.28 2.40 13.72
N ALA A 2 2.83 3.60 13.49
CA ALA A 2 2.36 4.83 14.17
C ALA A 2 0.85 5.11 14.04
N VAL A 3 0.27 4.85 12.87
CA VAL A 3 -1.18 5.01 12.61
C VAL A 3 -2.04 4.19 13.57
N ILE A 4 -1.63 2.96 13.90
CA ILE A 4 -2.40 2.07 14.80
C ILE A 4 -2.47 2.67 16.21
N PHE A 5 -1.35 3.17 16.73
CA PHE A 5 -1.31 3.84 18.03
C PHE A 5 -2.18 5.09 18.07
N ILE A 6 -2.17 5.88 16.99
CA ILE A 6 -3.01 7.07 16.88
C ILE A 6 -4.49 6.67 16.89
N CYS A 7 -4.90 5.69 16.07
CA CYS A 7 -6.28 5.20 16.02
C CYS A 7 -6.80 4.70 17.38
N PHE A 8 -5.97 4.04 18.18
CA PHE A 8 -6.33 3.64 19.55
C PHE A 8 -6.51 4.84 20.49
N ALA A 9 -5.74 5.91 20.33
CA ALA A 9 -5.86 7.10 21.17
C ALA A 9 -7.16 7.89 20.92
N VAL A 10 -7.70 7.85 19.69
CA VAL A 10 -8.87 8.65 19.29
C VAL A 10 -10.22 7.91 19.32
N ASN A 11 -10.28 6.66 19.81
CA ASN A 11 -11.52 5.87 19.93
C ASN A 11 -12.37 5.85 18.65
N ILE A 12 -11.76 5.49 17.52
CA ILE A 12 -12.45 5.37 16.23
C ILE A 12 -13.45 4.20 16.22
N THR A 13 -14.48 4.31 15.38
CA THR A 13 -15.54 3.31 15.18
C THR A 13 -15.03 2.05 14.48
N ALA A 14 -15.81 0.95 14.57
CA ALA A 14 -15.48 -0.32 13.92
C ALA A 14 -15.35 -0.21 12.39
N VAL A 15 -16.13 0.66 11.75
CA VAL A 15 -16.08 0.87 10.29
C VAL A 15 -14.78 1.58 9.89
N GLU A 16 -14.37 2.59 10.65
CA GLU A 16 -13.11 3.30 10.44
C GLU A 16 -11.90 2.37 10.63
N TRP A 17 -11.94 1.51 11.65
CA TRP A 17 -10.94 0.45 11.83
C TRP A 17 -10.82 -0.45 10.61
N LEU A 18 -11.96 -0.83 10.02
CA LEU A 18 -11.98 -1.72 8.86
C LEU A 18 -11.28 -1.08 7.64
N PHE A 19 -11.47 0.23 7.42
CA PHE A 19 -10.77 0.97 6.38
C PHE A 19 -9.27 1.16 6.67
N ILE A 20 -8.89 1.44 7.92
CA ILE A 20 -7.47 1.52 8.31
C ILE A 20 -6.76 0.19 8.10
N ILE A 21 -7.38 -0.92 8.53
CA ILE A 21 -6.84 -2.27 8.34
C ILE A 21 -6.73 -2.57 6.84
N THR A 22 -7.77 -2.27 6.06
CA THR A 22 -7.76 -2.46 4.60
C THR A 22 -6.62 -1.69 3.95
N ALA A 23 -6.40 -0.42 4.32
CA ALA A 23 -5.28 0.37 3.83
C ALA A 23 -3.92 -0.26 4.12
N ILE A 24 -3.71 -0.74 5.34
CA ILE A 24 -2.45 -1.40 5.73
C ILE A 24 -2.23 -2.67 4.93
N PHE A 25 -3.25 -3.54 4.86
CA PHE A 25 -3.14 -4.81 4.13
C PHE A 25 -2.97 -4.59 2.64
N LEU A 26 -3.61 -3.57 2.05
CA LEU A 26 -3.48 -3.27 0.63
C LEU A 26 -2.03 -2.88 0.27
N VAL A 27 -1.38 -2.06 1.10
CA VAL A 27 0.05 -1.72 0.92
C VAL A 27 0.93 -2.97 1.02
N LEU A 28 0.70 -3.82 2.02
CA LEU A 28 1.46 -5.05 2.18
C LEU A 28 1.28 -6.02 1.02
N ILE A 29 0.03 -6.22 0.56
CA ILE A 29 -0.29 -7.10 -0.56
C ILE A 29 0.39 -6.59 -1.83
N THR A 30 0.28 -5.29 -2.12
CA THR A 30 0.90 -4.73 -3.33
C THR A 30 2.42 -4.77 -3.29
N GLU A 31 3.06 -4.60 -2.12
CA GLU A 31 4.50 -4.75 -1.96
C GLU A 31 4.98 -6.19 -2.22
N ILE A 32 4.23 -7.16 -1.70
CA ILE A 32 4.49 -8.59 -1.95
C ILE A 32 4.32 -8.91 -3.44
N LEU A 33 3.27 -8.40 -4.07
CA LEU A 33 3.05 -8.56 -5.51
C LEU A 33 4.16 -7.89 -6.34
N ASN A 34 4.63 -6.71 -5.92
CA ASN A 34 5.75 -6.03 -6.56
C ASN A 34 7.02 -6.90 -6.53
N SER A 35 7.35 -7.43 -5.36
CA SER A 35 8.49 -8.33 -5.18
C SER A 35 8.32 -9.62 -6.01
N ALA A 36 7.12 -10.21 -6.03
CA ALA A 36 6.83 -11.42 -6.79
C ALA A 36 7.00 -11.20 -8.30
N ILE A 37 6.52 -10.07 -8.84
CA ILE A 37 6.72 -9.69 -10.23
C ILE A 37 8.20 -9.47 -10.52
N GLU A 38 8.92 -8.76 -9.64
CA GLU A 38 10.35 -8.51 -9.79
C GLU A 38 11.14 -9.83 -9.89
N TYR A 39 10.93 -10.76 -8.95
CA TYR A 39 11.58 -12.07 -8.99
C TYR A 39 11.17 -12.90 -10.21
N THR A 40 9.91 -12.82 -10.66
CA THR A 40 9.45 -13.54 -11.85
C THR A 40 10.14 -13.00 -13.11
N VAL A 41 10.25 -11.67 -13.22
CA VAL A 41 10.94 -11.01 -14.33
C VAL A 41 12.42 -11.39 -14.32
N ASP A 42 13.09 -11.31 -13.17
CA ASP A 42 14.52 -11.63 -13.03
C ASP A 42 14.83 -13.11 -13.27
N LEU A 43 13.88 -14.01 -13.00
CA LEU A 43 14.00 -15.43 -13.34
C LEU A 43 13.96 -15.67 -14.86
N VAL A 44 13.14 -14.90 -15.58
CA VAL A 44 12.89 -15.11 -17.02
C VAL A 44 13.91 -14.37 -17.89
N THR A 45 14.41 -13.22 -17.44
CA THR A 45 15.33 -12.37 -18.24
C THR A 45 16.73 -12.36 -17.65
N GLY A 46 17.70 -12.88 -18.40
CA GLY A 46 19.14 -12.78 -18.08
C GLY A 46 19.79 -11.45 -18.48
N ASP A 47 19.17 -10.71 -19.41
CA ASP A 47 19.62 -9.42 -19.93
C ASP A 47 18.50 -8.36 -19.82
N TYR A 48 18.86 -7.08 -19.94
CA TYR A 48 17.90 -5.99 -19.91
C TYR A 48 16.89 -6.06 -21.07
N HIS A 49 15.60 -6.08 -20.74
CA HIS A 49 14.51 -5.98 -21.71
C HIS A 49 13.55 -4.83 -21.39
N ILE A 50 13.12 -4.10 -22.43
CA ILE A 50 12.20 -2.96 -22.25
C ILE A 50 10.85 -3.38 -21.64
N LEU A 51 10.34 -4.57 -22.01
CA LEU A 51 9.10 -5.09 -21.46
C LEU A 51 9.25 -5.49 -19.98
N ALA A 52 10.41 -6.03 -19.59
CA ALA A 52 10.74 -6.33 -18.20
C ALA A 52 10.74 -5.06 -17.35
N ARG A 53 11.30 -3.96 -17.89
CA ARG A 53 11.22 -2.65 -17.24
C ARG A 53 9.78 -2.19 -17.05
N TYR A 54 8.93 -2.26 -18.07
CA TYR A 54 7.53 -1.86 -17.93
C TYR A 54 6.77 -2.71 -16.90
N ALA A 55 7.04 -4.02 -16.83
CA ALA A 55 6.44 -4.87 -15.81
C ALA A 55 6.82 -4.42 -14.39
N LYS A 56 8.10 -4.14 -14.14
CA LYS A 56 8.58 -3.63 -12.85
C LYS A 56 8.02 -2.24 -12.53
N ASP A 57 7.98 -1.33 -13.52
CA ASP A 57 7.45 0.03 -13.33
C ASP A 57 5.96 0.01 -12.96
N ILE A 58 5.15 -0.85 -13.60
CA ILE A 58 3.72 -1.01 -13.28
C ILE A 58 3.52 -1.61 -11.88
N ALA A 59 4.36 -2.58 -11.51
CA ALA A 59 4.32 -3.19 -10.19
C ALA A 59 4.64 -2.17 -9.08
N ALA A 60 5.66 -1.34 -9.28
CA ALA A 60 5.99 -0.23 -8.37
C ALA A 60 4.86 0.83 -8.33
N ALA A 61 4.21 1.11 -9.46
CA ALA A 61 3.06 2.00 -9.50
C ALA A 61 1.89 1.46 -8.65
N ALA A 62 1.64 0.15 -8.63
CA ALA A 62 0.61 -0.44 -7.78
C ALA A 62 0.87 -0.19 -6.29
N VAL A 63 2.13 -0.31 -5.84
CA VAL A 63 2.54 0.05 -4.47
C VAL A 63 2.27 1.53 -4.22
N LEU A 64 2.65 2.42 -5.15
CA LEU A 64 2.39 3.85 -5.02
C LEU A 64 0.89 4.15 -4.84
N PHE A 65 0.02 3.58 -5.67
CA PHE A 65 -1.43 3.78 -5.56
C PHE A 65 -2.00 3.26 -4.23
N SER A 66 -1.51 2.11 -3.75
CA SER A 66 -1.94 1.60 -2.44
C SER A 66 -1.52 2.51 -1.28
N SER A 67 -0.30 3.08 -1.35
CA SER A 67 0.20 4.00 -0.34
C SER A 67 -0.57 5.32 -0.35
N LEU A 68 -0.95 5.81 -1.54
CA LEU A 68 -1.80 6.99 -1.70
C LEU A 68 -3.19 6.74 -1.11
N TYR A 69 -3.79 5.57 -1.37
CA TYR A 69 -5.04 5.17 -0.74
C TYR A 69 -4.94 5.19 0.79
N ALA A 70 -3.85 4.65 1.35
CA ALA A 70 -3.64 4.64 2.80
C ALA A 70 -3.56 6.05 3.39
N VAL A 71 -2.89 6.99 2.71
CA VAL A 71 -2.81 8.40 3.12
C VAL A 71 -4.18 9.06 3.06
N ILE A 72 -4.93 8.88 1.96
CA ILE A 72 -6.27 9.47 1.79
C ILE A 72 -7.24 8.92 2.84
N ALA A 73 -7.28 7.60 3.04
CA ALA A 73 -8.13 6.98 4.05
C ALA A 73 -7.77 7.45 5.46
N GLY A 74 -6.47 7.53 5.77
CA GLY A 74 -5.97 8.06 7.04
C GLY A 74 -6.40 9.51 7.29
N MET A 75 -6.30 10.38 6.28
CA MET A 75 -6.78 11.78 6.40
C MET A 75 -8.29 11.87 6.60
N ILE A 76 -9.08 11.13 5.82
CA ILE A 76 -10.55 11.17 5.94
C ILE A 76 -11.01 10.72 7.33
N ILE A 77 -10.37 9.68 7.87
CA ILE A 77 -10.76 9.11 9.16
C ILE A 77 -10.22 9.93 10.33
N LEU A 78 -8.94 10.32 10.30
CA LEU A 78 -8.29 10.92 11.48
C LEU A 78 -8.52 12.43 11.58
N LEU A 79 -8.62 13.16 10.46
CA LEU A 79 -8.70 14.62 10.46
C LEU A 79 -9.91 15.17 11.26
N PRO A 80 -11.12 14.57 11.20
CA PRO A 80 -12.25 15.00 12.03
C PRO A 80 -12.05 14.87 13.54
N TYR A 81 -11.11 14.06 14.01
CA TYR A 81 -10.86 13.89 15.44
C TYR A 81 -9.86 14.92 16.00
N PHE A 82 -9.14 15.63 15.12
CA PHE A 82 -8.15 16.64 15.50
C PHE A 82 -8.62 18.08 15.26
N VAL A 83 -9.79 18.26 14.63
CA VAL A 83 -10.44 19.55 14.38
C VAL A 83 -11.63 19.69 15.31
#